data_AF-A0A6L6Y117-F1
#
_entry.id   AF-A0A6L6Y117-F1
#
_cell.length_a   1.000
_cell.length_b   1.000
_cell.length_c   1.000
_cell.angle_alpha   90.00
_cell.angle_beta   90.00
_cell.angle_gamma   90.00
#
_symmetry.space_group_name_H-M   'P 1'
#
loop_
_entity.id
_entity.type
_entity.pdbx_description
1 polymer ?
#
loop_
_entity_poly.entity_id
_entity_poly.type
_entity_poly.pdbx_seq_one_letter_code
_entity_poly.pdbx_strand_id
1 'polypeptide(L)'
;MTFKLTVAIGVVLVAVATALFFPKIFRELQTNSELEKMLQQPDNTYLLFSQCKKDVSDVDRCYNAYSAAVQLADSKNCTPSGIELKRKFKRLVEHSKDRDIENEINKECRLK
;
A
#
# COMPACT_ATOMS: atom_id res chain seq x y z
N MET A 1 46.03 -26.40 1.48
CA MET A 1 44.66 -26.92 1.68
C MET A 1 43.74 -25.92 2.39
N THR A 2 44.23 -25.12 3.33
CA THR A 2 43.45 -24.11 4.08
C THR A 2 42.76 -23.06 3.21
N PHE A 3 43.43 -22.53 2.18
CA PHE A 3 42.87 -21.47 1.31
C PHE A 3 41.62 -21.92 0.51
N LYS A 4 41.60 -23.18 0.06
CA LYS A 4 40.43 -23.74 -0.64
C LYS A 4 39.25 -23.94 0.31
N LEU A 5 39.53 -24.25 1.57
CA LEU A 5 38.54 -24.48 2.61
C LEU A 5 37.91 -23.15 3.08
N THR A 6 38.71 -22.08 3.23
CA THR A 6 38.20 -20.74 3.52
C THR A 6 37.36 -20.17 2.39
N VAL A 7 37.73 -20.40 1.13
CA VAL A 7 36.92 -20.00 -0.03
C VAL A 7 35.60 -20.78 -0.07
N ALA A 8 35.63 -22.10 0.16
CA ALA A 8 34.41 -22.91 0.19
C ALA A 8 33.44 -22.45 1.30
N ILE A 9 33.95 -22.18 2.50
CA ILE A 9 33.14 -21.65 3.62
C ILE A 9 32.57 -20.27 3.26
N GLY A 10 33.34 -19.40 2.63
CA GLY A 10 32.88 -18.09 2.17
C GLY A 10 31.72 -18.19 1.18
N VAL A 11 31.81 -19.09 0.19
CA VAL A 11 30.73 -19.31 -0.79
C VAL A 11 29.47 -19.86 -0.11
N VAL A 12 29.61 -20.79 0.82
CA VAL A 12 28.47 -21.34 1.58
C VAL A 12 27.81 -20.25 2.43
N LEU A 13 28.58 -19.42 3.12
CA LEU A 13 28.04 -18.30 3.91
C LEU A 13 27.29 -17.29 3.05
N VAL A 14 27.81 -16.96 1.87
CA VAL A 14 27.11 -16.09 0.92
C VAL A 14 25.81 -16.73 0.44
N ALA A 15 25.82 -18.02 0.08
CA ALA A 15 24.61 -18.74 -0.34
C ALA A 15 23.55 -18.84 0.76
N VAL A 16 23.96 -19.02 2.02
CA VAL A 16 23.04 -19.04 3.17
C VAL A 16 22.49 -17.64 3.43
N ALA A 17 23.33 -16.60 3.38
CA ALA A 17 22.87 -15.23 3.53
C ALA A 17 21.87 -14.85 2.42
N THR A 18 22.15 -15.19 1.17
CA THR A 18 21.23 -14.90 0.07
C THR A 18 19.90 -15.61 0.26
N ALA A 19 19.91 -16.90 0.62
CA ALA A 19 18.68 -17.67 0.88
C ALA A 19 17.83 -17.09 2.03
N LEU A 20 18.45 -16.50 3.06
CA LEU A 20 17.73 -15.92 4.20
C LEU A 20 17.21 -14.50 3.94
N PHE A 21 17.96 -13.66 3.23
CA PHE A 21 17.64 -12.24 3.05
C PHE A 21 16.88 -11.93 1.76
N PHE A 22 17.12 -12.64 0.66
CA PHE A 22 16.42 -12.40 -0.61
C PHE A 22 14.89 -12.55 -0.54
N PRO A 23 14.30 -13.51 0.21
CA PRO A 23 12.85 -13.65 0.28
C PRO A 23 12.16 -12.42 0.84
N LYS A 24 12.77 -11.76 1.84
CA LYS A 24 12.25 -10.51 2.41
C LYS A 24 12.33 -9.35 1.43
N ILE A 25 13.46 -9.20 0.75
CA ILE A 25 13.68 -8.12 -0.23
C ILE A 25 12.68 -8.23 -1.39
N PHE A 26 12.44 -9.45 -1.90
CA PHE A 26 11.43 -9.67 -2.94
C PHE A 26 10.01 -9.40 -2.45
N ARG A 27 9.68 -9.77 -1.20
CA ARG A 27 8.38 -9.44 -0.59
C ARG A 27 8.15 -7.94 -0.51
N GLU A 28 9.14 -7.17 -0.04
CA GLU A 28 9.04 -5.70 0.05
C GLU A 28 8.90 -5.03 -1.34
N LEU A 29 9.68 -5.49 -2.32
CA LEU A 29 9.57 -5.01 -3.71
C LEU A 29 8.19 -5.33 -4.31
N GLN A 30 7.68 -6.54 -4.06
CA GLN A 30 6.37 -6.96 -4.53
C GLN A 30 5.24 -6.13 -3.89
N THR A 31 5.28 -5.89 -2.58
CA THR A 31 4.29 -5.03 -1.89
C THR A 31 4.29 -3.60 -2.43
N ASN A 32 5.47 -3.04 -2.73
CA ASN A 32 5.56 -1.72 -3.34
C ASN A 32 4.92 -1.68 -4.74
N SER A 33 5.15 -2.71 -5.57
CA SER A 33 4.54 -2.80 -6.90
C SER A 33 3.01 -2.99 -6.85
N GLU A 34 2.52 -3.74 -5.87
CA GLU A 34 1.08 -4.01 -5.73
C GLU A 34 0.34 -2.76 -5.26
N LEU A 35 0.92 -2.04 -4.29
CA LEU A 35 0.40 -0.76 -3.83
C LEU A 35 0.31 0.26 -4.96
N GLU A 36 1.36 0.41 -5.77
CA GLU A 36 1.37 1.34 -6.91
C GLU A 36 0.28 0.97 -7.93
N LYS A 37 0.12 -0.32 -8.23
CA LYS A 37 -0.96 -0.81 -9.10
C LYS A 37 -2.35 -0.48 -8.54
N MET A 38 -2.54 -0.61 -7.23
CA MET A 38 -3.80 -0.27 -6.56
C MET A 38 -4.09 1.24 -6.60
N LEU A 39 -3.08 2.10 -6.48
CA LEU A 39 -3.23 3.55 -6.63
C LEU A 39 -3.67 3.94 -8.06
N GLN A 40 -3.19 3.21 -9.07
CA GLN A 40 -3.58 3.42 -10.47
C GLN A 40 -4.97 2.87 -10.82
N GLN A 41 -5.54 2.02 -9.97
CA GLN A 41 -6.85 1.37 -10.18
C GLN A 41 -7.82 1.64 -9.01
N PRO A 42 -8.22 2.90 -8.78
CA PRO A 42 -8.98 3.29 -7.60
C PRO A 42 -10.30 2.53 -7.43
N ASP A 43 -11.05 2.26 -8.50
CA ASP A 43 -12.32 1.54 -8.38
C ASP A 43 -12.14 0.08 -7.93
N ASN A 44 -11.11 -0.59 -8.45
CA ASN A 44 -10.77 -1.96 -8.02
C ASN A 44 -10.31 -1.97 -6.56
N THR A 45 -9.49 -0.99 -6.17
CA THR A 45 -9.01 -0.81 -4.80
C THR A 45 -10.17 -0.55 -3.82
N TYR A 46 -11.13 0.28 -4.21
CA TYR A 46 -12.33 0.54 -3.42
C TYR A 46 -13.12 -0.75 -3.16
N LEU A 47 -13.37 -1.53 -4.21
CA LEU A 47 -14.11 -2.81 -4.10
C LEU A 47 -13.36 -3.81 -3.23
N LEU A 48 -12.06 -3.96 -3.45
CA LEU A 48 -11.21 -4.87 -2.69
C LEU A 48 -11.19 -4.50 -1.22
N PHE A 49 -10.91 -3.24 -0.88
CA PHE A 49 -10.89 -2.82 0.53
C PHE A 49 -12.28 -2.91 1.17
N SER A 50 -13.35 -2.57 0.45
CA SER A 50 -14.72 -2.75 0.93
C SER A 50 -15.04 -4.21 1.25
N GLN A 51 -14.50 -5.16 0.49
CA GLN A 51 -14.62 -6.59 0.77
C GLN A 51 -13.79 -6.99 1.99
N CYS A 52 -12.54 -6.52 2.08
CA CYS A 52 -11.66 -6.76 3.22
C CYS A 52 -12.23 -6.28 4.56
N LYS A 53 -13.05 -5.22 4.57
CA LYS A 53 -13.77 -4.77 5.77
C LYS A 53 -14.83 -5.76 6.26
N LYS A 54 -15.34 -6.63 5.39
CA LYS A 54 -16.35 -7.65 5.72
C LYS A 54 -15.69 -8.97 6.10
N ASP A 55 -14.66 -9.35 5.35
CA ASP A 55 -13.95 -10.61 5.52
C ASP A 55 -12.50 -10.49 5.04
N VAL A 56 -11.56 -10.94 5.86
CA VAL A 56 -10.12 -10.87 5.58
C VAL A 56 -9.63 -12.25 5.17
N SER A 57 -9.71 -12.54 3.87
CA SER A 57 -9.24 -13.81 3.28
C SER A 57 -7.74 -13.83 3.00
N ASP A 58 -7.14 -12.65 2.77
CA ASP A 58 -5.70 -12.46 2.54
C ASP A 58 -5.25 -11.18 3.26
N VAL A 59 -4.48 -11.35 4.34
CA VAL A 59 -4.08 -10.26 5.23
C VAL A 59 -3.18 -9.26 4.51
N ASP A 60 -2.18 -9.72 3.77
CA ASP A 60 -1.20 -8.87 3.10
C ASP A 60 -1.91 -8.04 2.02
N ARG A 61 -2.77 -8.69 1.23
CA ARG A 61 -3.54 -8.03 0.19
C ARG A 61 -4.54 -7.01 0.74
N CYS A 62 -5.22 -7.34 1.85
CA CYS A 62 -6.13 -6.42 2.51
C CYS A 62 -5.40 -5.22 3.14
N TYR A 63 -4.20 -5.44 3.67
CA TYR A 63 -3.35 -4.37 4.19
C TYR A 63 -2.88 -3.43 3.06
N ASN A 64 -2.46 -3.97 1.91
CA ASN A 64 -2.10 -3.17 0.75
C ASN A 64 -3.30 -2.36 0.22
N ALA A 65 -4.49 -2.98 0.15
CA ALA A 65 -5.71 -2.31 -0.27
C ALA A 65 -6.11 -1.17 0.68
N TYR A 66 -6.00 -1.38 1.99
CA TYR A 66 -6.19 -0.33 3.00
C TYR A 66 -5.19 0.80 2.81
N SER A 67 -3.91 0.48 2.67
CA SER A 67 -2.83 1.47 2.51
C SER A 67 -3.05 2.32 1.25
N ALA A 68 -3.45 1.71 0.14
CA ALA A 68 -3.82 2.42 -1.09
C ALA A 68 -5.04 3.32 -0.87
N ALA A 69 -6.08 2.80 -0.20
CA ALA A 69 -7.31 3.55 0.08
C ALA A 69 -7.04 4.80 0.94
N VAL A 70 -6.17 4.70 1.96
CA VAL A 70 -5.76 5.85 2.77
C VAL A 70 -5.02 6.89 1.93
N GLN A 71 -4.07 6.47 1.08
CA GLN A 71 -3.37 7.41 0.20
C GLN A 71 -4.31 8.10 -0.79
N LEU A 72 -5.31 7.39 -1.32
CA LEU A 72 -6.33 7.97 -2.21
C LEU A 72 -7.24 8.97 -1.46
N ALA A 73 -7.58 8.69 -0.20
CA ALA A 73 -8.30 9.63 0.69
C ALA A 73 -7.46 10.89 1.01
N ASP A 74 -6.14 10.76 1.10
CA ASP A 74 -5.24 11.88 1.44
C ASP A 74 -4.65 12.59 0.23
N SER A 75 -5.01 12.16 -0.99
CA SER A 75 -4.58 12.76 -2.25
C SER A 75 -4.67 14.28 -2.24
N LYS A 76 -3.65 14.98 -2.76
CA LYS A 76 -3.64 16.45 -2.83
C LYS A 76 -4.25 17.00 -4.13
N ASN A 77 -4.91 16.15 -4.92
CA ASN A 77 -5.57 16.54 -6.16
C ASN A 77 -6.93 17.20 -5.88
N CYS A 78 -7.02 18.51 -6.11
CA CYS A 78 -8.22 19.31 -5.91
C CYS A 78 -9.01 19.62 -7.20
N THR A 79 -8.78 18.88 -8.29
CA THR A 79 -9.69 18.92 -9.44
C THR A 79 -11.07 18.37 -9.05
N PRO A 80 -12.16 18.66 -9.80
CA PRO A 80 -13.47 18.09 -9.50
C PRO A 80 -13.47 16.55 -9.36
N SER A 81 -12.77 15.86 -10.26
CA SER A 81 -12.60 14.40 -10.19
C SER A 81 -11.71 13.95 -9.03
N GLY A 82 -10.67 14.72 -8.69
CA GLY A 82 -9.82 14.45 -7.53
C GLY A 82 -10.57 14.58 -6.21
N ILE A 83 -11.42 15.59 -6.09
CA ILE A 83 -12.30 15.81 -4.92
C ILE A 83 -13.30 14.67 -4.77
N GLU A 84 -13.93 14.25 -5.87
CA GLU A 84 -14.88 13.13 -5.84
C GLU A 84 -14.21 11.83 -5.39
N LEU A 85 -13.02 11.55 -5.94
CA LEU A 85 -12.22 10.38 -5.58
C LEU A 85 -11.81 10.43 -4.10
N LYS A 86 -11.28 11.56 -3.64
CA LYS A 86 -10.94 11.80 -2.23
C LYS A 86 -12.14 11.54 -1.33
N ARG A 87 -13.30 12.13 -1.63
CA ARG A 87 -14.54 11.94 -0.86
C ARG A 87 -14.95 10.48 -0.77
N LYS A 88 -14.94 9.77 -1.90
CA LYS A 88 -15.27 8.35 -1.97
C LYS A 88 -14.39 7.53 -1.02
N PHE A 89 -13.08 7.79 -1.02
CA PHE A 89 -12.15 7.07 -0.17
C PHE A 89 -12.18 7.50 1.30
N LYS A 90 -12.33 8.80 1.61
CA LYS A 90 -12.50 9.28 2.99
C LYS A 90 -13.69 8.61 3.68
N ARG A 91 -14.83 8.51 3.00
CA ARG A 91 -16.00 7.76 3.50
C ARG A 91 -15.73 6.28 3.77
N LEU A 92 -14.81 5.68 3.01
CA LEU A 92 -14.47 4.27 3.15
C LEU A 92 -13.51 4.00 4.32
N VAL A 93 -12.51 4.87 4.50
CA VAL A 93 -11.41 4.67 5.46
C VAL A 93 -11.65 5.33 6.81
N GLU A 94 -12.41 6.43 6.86
CA GLU A 94 -12.66 7.19 8.08
C GLU A 94 -13.96 6.79 8.77
N HIS A 95 -13.97 6.88 10.10
CA HIS A 95 -15.20 6.81 10.92
C HIS A 95 -15.71 8.22 11.24
N SER A 96 -15.84 9.04 10.20
CA SER A 96 -16.25 10.45 10.28
C SER A 96 -17.65 10.64 9.71
N LYS A 97 -18.38 11.66 10.19
CA LYS A 97 -19.66 12.05 9.56
C LYS A 97 -19.39 12.71 8.22
N ASP A 98 -20.30 12.57 7.25
CA ASP A 98 -20.17 13.17 5.92
C ASP A 98 -19.88 14.68 5.98
N ARG A 99 -20.54 15.40 6.88
CA ARG A 99 -20.30 16.84 7.09
C ARG A 99 -18.84 17.13 7.44
N ASP A 100 -18.24 16.32 8.30
CA ASP A 100 -16.89 16.54 8.80
C ASP A 100 -15.87 16.21 7.69
N ILE A 101 -16.14 15.17 6.88
CA ILE A 101 -15.38 14.85 5.65
C ILE A 101 -15.44 16.01 4.66
N GLU A 102 -16.63 16.54 4.33
CA GLU A 102 -16.75 17.66 3.40
C GLU A 102 -16.05 18.92 3.93
N ASN A 103 -16.10 19.18 5.24
CA ASN A 103 -15.39 20.30 5.84
C ASN A 103 -13.87 20.17 5.68
N GLU A 104 -13.33 18.97 5.88
CA GLU A 104 -11.90 18.70 5.68
C GLU A 104 -11.50 18.91 4.22
N ILE A 105 -12.24 18.33 3.28
CA ILE A 105 -11.99 18.48 1.83
C ILE A 105 -12.03 19.95 1.42
N ASN A 106 -13.05 20.69 1.88
CA ASN A 106 -13.18 22.11 1.59
C ASN A 106 -12.01 22.90 2.19
N LYS A 107 -11.58 22.59 3.40
CA LYS A 107 -10.44 23.25 4.04
C LYS A 107 -9.14 23.01 3.28
N GLU A 108 -8.91 21.80 2.80
CA GLU A 108 -7.71 21.47 2.03
C GLU A 108 -7.70 22.08 0.62
N CYS A 109 -8.85 22.08 -0.07
CA CYS A 109 -8.91 22.45 -1.48
C CYS A 109 -9.33 23.90 -1.77
N ARG A 110 -9.95 24.62 -0.82
CA ARG A 110 -10.29 26.05 -1.01
C ARG A 110 -9.14 27.00 -0.71
N LEU A 111 -8.02 26.51 -0.15
CA LEU A 111 -6.83 27.29 0.16
C LEU A 111 -5.78 27.27 -0.97
N LYS A 112 -6.14 26.82 -2.18
CA LYS A 112 -5.27 26.75 -3.36
C LYS A 112 -5.88 27.46 -4.56
#